data_AF-A0A7R7DM88-F1
#
_entry.id   AF-A0A7R7DM88-F1
#
_cell.length_a   1.000
_cell.length_b   1.000
_cell.length_c   1.000
_cell.angle_alpha   90.00
_cell.angle_beta   90.00
_cell.angle_gamma   90.00
#
_symmetry.space_group_name_H-M   'P 1'
#
loop_
_entity.id
_entity.type
_entity.pdbx_description
1 polymer ?
#
loop_
_entity_poly.entity_id
_entity_poly.type
_entity_poly.pdbx_seq_one_letter_code
_entity_poly.pdbx_strand_id
1 'polypeptide(L)'
;MADQEFPEVAPHVLREYAVLADGERAALVGPRGDVCWLCVPRWHSDAVFSTLLGGAGCYLVAPAERYVWGGSYEDGTLIWRSRWITGSGIVECREALAFPGTGTRWSCYASSSPSTGRPGSG
;
A
#
# COMPACT_ATOMS: atom_id res chain seq x y z
N MET A 1 -23.31 -13.32 2.41
CA MET A 1 -21.86 -13.45 2.13
C MET A 1 -21.50 -12.17 1.41
N ALA A 2 -20.82 -11.24 2.07
CA ALA A 2 -20.84 -9.82 1.69
C ALA A 2 -20.36 -9.60 0.25
N ASP A 3 -21.21 -8.98 -0.57
CA ASP A 3 -20.81 -8.33 -1.80
C ASP A 3 -19.84 -7.21 -1.42
N GLN A 4 -18.55 -7.52 -1.41
CA GLN A 4 -17.51 -6.51 -1.32
C GLN A 4 -17.40 -5.89 -2.71
N GLU A 5 -18.23 -4.88 -2.96
CA GLU A 5 -18.10 -4.01 -4.11
C GLU A 5 -16.71 -3.36 -4.00
N PHE A 6 -15.75 -3.87 -4.78
CA PHE A 6 -14.40 -3.32 -4.82
C PHE A 6 -14.54 -1.87 -5.25
N PRO A 7 -14.05 -0.90 -4.46
CA PRO A 7 -14.19 0.49 -4.81
C PRO A 7 -13.52 0.71 -6.16
N GLU A 8 -14.23 1.35 -7.09
CA GLU A 8 -13.65 1.76 -8.37
C GLU A 8 -12.41 2.61 -8.06
N VAL A 9 -11.24 2.09 -8.44
CA VAL A 9 -9.95 2.72 -8.15
C VAL A 9 -9.75 3.85 -9.15
N ALA A 10 -10.47 4.94 -8.93
CA ALA A 10 -10.28 6.17 -9.65
C ALA A 10 -8.85 6.70 -9.39
N PRO A 11 -8.13 7.15 -10.43
CA PRO A 11 -6.79 7.68 -10.27
C PRO A 11 -6.78 8.94 -9.41
N HIS A 12 -5.74 9.07 -8.60
CA HIS A 12 -5.42 10.23 -7.78
C HIS A 12 -4.47 11.17 -8.52
N VAL A 13 -4.22 12.35 -7.95
CA VAL A 13 -3.16 13.23 -8.45
C VAL A 13 -1.80 12.56 -8.22
N LEU A 14 -0.89 12.68 -9.20
CA LEU A 14 0.38 11.92 -9.21
C LEU A 14 1.21 12.07 -7.91
N ARG A 15 1.17 13.25 -7.28
CA ARG A 15 1.91 13.53 -6.03
C ARG A 15 1.41 12.76 -4.80
N GLU A 16 0.21 12.18 -4.86
CA GLU A 16 -0.39 11.42 -3.76
C GLU A 16 0.02 9.95 -3.79
N TYR A 17 0.73 9.53 -4.85
CA TYR A 17 1.26 8.18 -4.96
C TYR A 17 2.64 8.07 -4.31
N ALA A 18 2.86 6.98 -3.58
CA ALA A 18 4.16 6.58 -3.11
C ALA A 18 4.80 5.60 -4.11
N VAL A 19 6.09 5.78 -4.36
CA VAL A 19 6.91 4.88 -5.17
C VAL A 19 7.61 3.88 -4.27
N LEU A 20 7.43 2.59 -4.53
CA LEU A 20 8.26 1.53 -3.98
C LEU A 20 9.23 1.07 -5.06
N ALA A 21 10.49 0.84 -4.71
CA ALA A 21 11.49 0.32 -5.63
C ALA A 21 12.49 -0.59 -4.90
N ASP A 22 12.96 -1.62 -5.59
CA ASP A 22 14.02 -2.52 -5.08
C ASP A 22 15.31 -2.50 -5.92
N GLY A 23 15.38 -1.58 -6.89
CA GLY A 23 16.48 -1.45 -7.86
C GLY A 23 16.18 -2.09 -9.21
N GLU A 24 15.37 -3.15 -9.27
CA GLU A 24 15.04 -3.87 -10.51
C GLU A 24 13.60 -3.63 -10.97
N ARG A 25 12.69 -3.29 -10.05
CA ARG A 25 11.27 -3.01 -10.31
C ARG A 25 10.78 -1.86 -9.46
N ALA A 26 9.62 -1.34 -9.84
CA ALA A 26 8.89 -0.37 -9.06
C ALA A 26 7.39 -0.64 -9.03
N ALA A 27 6.77 -0.19 -7.94
CA ALA A 27 5.34 -0.20 -7.72
C ALA A 27 4.87 1.20 -7.33
N LEU A 28 3.67 1.58 -7.75
CA LEU A 28 2.98 2.78 -7.29
C LEU A 28 1.87 2.40 -6.34
N VAL A 29 1.91 2.98 -5.15
CA VAL A 29 0.93 2.81 -4.08
C VAL A 29 0.12 4.09 -3.97
N GLY A 30 -1.20 3.96 -4.10
CA GLY A 30 -2.15 5.05 -3.94
C GLY A 30 -2.53 5.31 -2.48
N PRO A 31 -3.14 6.46 -2.19
CA PRO A 31 -3.54 6.86 -0.84
C PRO A 31 -4.59 5.93 -0.21
N ARG A 32 -5.28 5.14 -1.02
CA ARG A 32 -6.26 4.14 -0.58
C ARG A 32 -5.62 2.77 -0.31
N GLY A 33 -4.29 2.65 -0.44
CA GLY A 33 -3.57 1.38 -0.35
C GLY A 33 -3.72 0.51 -1.59
N ASP A 34 -4.09 1.12 -2.72
CA ASP A 34 -4.12 0.47 -4.02
C ASP A 34 -2.73 0.45 -4.66
N VAL A 35 -2.23 -0.72 -5.03
CA VAL A 35 -1.10 -0.84 -5.95
C VAL A 35 -1.65 -0.77 -7.36
N CYS A 36 -1.61 0.43 -7.93
CA CYS A 36 -2.20 0.73 -9.25
C CYS A 36 -1.24 0.44 -10.42
N TRP A 37 0.05 0.29 -10.11
CA TRP A 37 1.08 -0.02 -11.09
C TRP A 37 2.19 -0.86 -10.49
N LEU A 38 2.65 -1.89 -11.20
CA LEU A 38 3.78 -2.72 -10.81
C LEU A 38 4.45 -3.33 -12.05
N CYS A 39 5.72 -2.98 -12.30
CA CYS A 39 6.52 -3.60 -13.36
C CYS A 39 7.26 -4.82 -12.84
N VAL A 40 7.03 -6.00 -13.44
CA VAL A 40 7.77 -7.22 -13.14
C VAL A 40 8.07 -8.00 -14.42
N PRO A 41 9.23 -8.69 -14.53
CA PRO A 41 10.28 -8.80 -13.52
C PRO A 41 11.23 -7.59 -13.43
N ARG A 42 11.23 -6.69 -14.43
CA ARG A 42 12.12 -5.52 -14.49
C ARG A 42 11.36 -4.22 -14.80
N TRP A 43 11.98 -3.07 -14.59
CA TRP A 43 11.46 -1.73 -14.93
C TRP A 43 10.90 -1.59 -16.35
N HIS A 44 11.51 -2.28 -17.32
CA HIS A 44 11.10 -2.24 -18.73
C HIS A 44 10.08 -3.31 -19.11
N SER A 45 9.62 -4.12 -18.16
CA SER A 45 8.63 -5.15 -18.39
C SER A 45 7.21 -4.58 -18.32
N ASP A 46 6.28 -5.25 -19.00
CA ASP A 46 4.87 -4.89 -18.94
C ASP A 46 4.38 -4.86 -17.48
N ALA A 47 3.53 -3.88 -17.18
CA ALA A 47 3.03 -3.71 -15.84
C ALA A 47 1.92 -4.73 -15.54
N VAL A 48 2.11 -5.54 -14.49
CA VAL A 48 1.13 -6.56 -14.05
C VAL A 48 -0.11 -5.92 -13.43
N PHE A 49 0.08 -4.76 -12.79
CA PHE A 49 -1.00 -3.85 -12.44
C PHE A 49 -0.86 -2.62 -13.32
N SER A 50 -1.95 -2.21 -13.95
CA SER A 50 -1.92 -1.09 -14.91
C SER A 50 -3.17 -0.21 -14.83
N THR A 51 -3.90 -0.27 -13.71
CA THR A 51 -5.14 0.50 -13.51
C THR A 51 -4.92 2.01 -13.61
N LEU A 52 -3.73 2.50 -13.25
CA LEU A 52 -3.37 3.92 -13.48
C LEU A 52 -3.44 4.32 -14.97
N LEU A 53 -3.15 3.38 -15.87
CA LEU A 53 -3.16 3.57 -17.32
C LEU A 53 -4.44 3.02 -17.99
N GLY A 54 -5.46 2.68 -17.19
CA GLY A 54 -6.72 2.09 -17.68
C GLY A 54 -6.63 0.61 -18.04
N GLY A 55 -5.54 -0.07 -17.65
CA GLY A 55 -5.41 -1.51 -17.79
C GLY A 55 -5.99 -2.29 -16.60
N ALA A 56 -5.83 -3.61 -16.61
CA ALA A 56 -6.38 -4.49 -15.59
C ALA A 56 -5.42 -4.69 -14.41
N GLY A 57 -5.97 -5.24 -13.32
CA GLY A 57 -5.20 -5.67 -12.16
C GLY A 57 -5.00 -4.55 -11.14
N CYS A 58 -5.57 -4.75 -9.95
CA CYS A 58 -5.36 -3.90 -8.78
C CYS A 58 -5.14 -4.81 -7.58
N TYR A 59 -4.22 -4.42 -6.71
CA TYR A 59 -4.11 -4.98 -5.37
C TYR A 59 -4.48 -3.90 -4.37
N LEU A 60 -5.48 -4.13 -3.52
CA LEU A 60 -5.99 -3.12 -2.58
C LEU A 60 -5.88 -3.64 -1.15
N VAL A 61 -5.25 -2.85 -0.28
CA VAL A 61 -5.27 -3.03 1.16
C VAL A 61 -5.78 -1.74 1.78
N ALA A 62 -7.02 -1.75 2.27
CA ALA A 62 -7.65 -0.60 2.91
C ALA A 62 -8.55 -1.06 4.07
N PRO A 63 -8.80 -0.21 5.07
CA PRO A 63 -9.88 -0.45 6.02
C PRO A 63 -11.24 -0.54 5.30
N ALA A 64 -12.12 -1.42 5.78
CA ALA A 64 -13.45 -1.59 5.21
C ALA A 64 -14.43 -0.45 5.53
N GLU A 65 -14.11 0.37 6.54
CA GLU A 65 -14.90 1.51 6.99
C GLU A 65 -14.39 2.84 6.41
N ARG A 66 -15.12 3.94 6.62
CA ARG A 66 -14.66 5.27 6.20
C ARG A 66 -13.38 5.65 6.96
N TYR A 67 -12.39 6.13 6.22
CA TYR A 67 -11.11 6.53 6.78
C TYR A 67 -10.60 7.86 6.22
N VAL A 68 -9.67 8.46 6.97
CA VAL A 68 -8.77 9.51 6.49
C VAL A 68 -7.41 8.88 6.25
N TRP A 69 -6.87 9.07 5.05
CA TRP A 69 -5.59 8.50 4.64
C TRP A 69 -4.43 9.44 4.99
N GLY A 70 -3.25 8.85 5.14
CA GLY A 70 -1.98 9.50 5.26
C GLY A 70 -0.86 8.48 5.12
N GLY A 71 0.37 8.93 5.21
CA GLY A 71 1.51 8.04 5.19
C GLY A 71 2.82 8.79 5.10
N SER A 72 3.90 8.06 5.33
CA SER A 72 5.26 8.57 5.17
C SER A 72 6.19 7.41 4.85
N TYR A 73 7.32 7.71 4.23
CA TYR A 73 8.42 6.76 4.21
C TYR A 73 8.97 6.58 5.63
N GLU A 74 9.39 5.36 5.97
CA GLU A 74 10.22 5.16 7.16
C GLU A 74 11.60 5.79 6.91
N ASP A 75 12.08 6.55 7.90
CA ASP A 75 13.30 7.34 7.79
C ASP A 75 14.49 6.48 7.31
N GLY A 76 15.13 6.92 6.23
CA GLY A 76 16.30 6.25 5.65
C GLY A 76 15.98 4.97 4.89
N THR A 77 14.71 4.68 4.57
CA THR A 77 14.30 3.48 3.84
C THR A 77 13.38 3.80 2.66
N LEU A 78 13.18 2.80 1.77
CA LEU A 78 12.13 2.82 0.75
C LEU A 78 10.87 2.05 1.20
N ILE A 79 10.66 1.93 2.51
CA ILE A 79 9.46 1.33 3.08
C ILE A 79 8.41 2.43 3.23
N TRP A 80 7.30 2.29 2.53
CA TRP A 80 6.17 3.18 2.68
C TRP A 80 5.28 2.72 3.84
N ARG A 81 4.92 3.63 4.73
CA ARG A 81 3.92 3.38 5.78
C ARG A 81 2.61 4.06 5.42
N SER A 82 1.68 3.27 4.87
CA SER A 82 0.29 3.69 4.73
C SER A 82 -0.37 3.73 6.10
N ARG A 83 -1.08 4.82 6.39
CA ARG A 83 -1.78 5.02 7.65
C ARG A 83 -3.19 5.50 7.40
N TRP A 84 -4.16 4.79 7.98
CA TRP A 84 -5.57 5.15 7.88
C TRP A 84 -6.16 5.34 9.27
N ILE A 85 -6.78 6.51 9.48
CA ILE A 85 -7.53 6.81 10.70
C ILE A 85 -9.00 6.50 10.41
N THR A 86 -9.58 5.59 11.17
CA THR A 86 -10.98 5.20 11.07
C THR A 86 -11.75 5.65 12.31
N GLY A 87 -13.08 5.45 12.31
CA GLY A 87 -13.88 5.69 13.51
C GLY A 87 -13.57 4.74 14.67
N SER A 88 -13.04 3.55 14.36
CA SER A 88 -12.73 2.50 15.34
C SER A 88 -11.27 2.49 15.81
N GLY A 89 -10.36 3.11 15.08
CA GLY A 89 -8.95 3.16 15.45
C GLY A 89 -8.01 3.66 14.35
N ILE A 90 -6.75 3.25 14.43
CA ILE A 90 -5.71 3.58 13.45
C ILE A 90 -5.20 2.25 12.87
N VAL A 91 -5.20 2.15 11.55
CA VAL A 91 -4.63 1.03 10.81
C VAL A 91 -3.35 1.51 10.13
N GLU A 92 -2.29 0.72 10.24
CA GLU A 92 -1.01 1.00 9.58
C GLU A 92 -0.58 -0.22 8.77
N CYS A 93 -0.09 0.03 7.56
CA CYS A 93 0.47 -0.99 6.67
C CYS A 93 1.87 -0.57 6.24
N ARG A 94 2.81 -1.51 6.29
CA ARG A 94 4.18 -1.33 5.80
C ARG A 94 4.28 -1.99 4.44
N GLU A 95 4.61 -1.19 3.44
CA GLU A 95 4.67 -1.62 2.07
C GLU A 95 6.10 -1.46 1.57
N ALA A 96 6.65 -2.57 1.09
CA ALA A 96 8.02 -2.63 0.62
C ALA A 96 8.11 -3.66 -0.51
N LEU A 97 8.92 -3.36 -1.51
CA LEU A 97 9.38 -4.39 -2.43
C LEU A 97 10.58 -5.07 -1.77
N ALA A 98 10.43 -6.35 -1.45
CA ALA A 98 11.57 -7.16 -1.04
C ALA A 98 12.58 -7.17 -2.19
N PHE A 99 13.84 -6.85 -1.88
CA PHE A 99 14.97 -7.10 -2.76
C PHE A 99 14.83 -8.51 -3.34
N PRO A 100 15.11 -8.74 -4.64
CA PRO A 100 15.06 -10.09 -5.19
C PRO A 100 16.08 -10.96 -4.47
N GLY A 101 15.65 -11.60 -3.38
CA GLY A 101 16.24 -12.82 -2.90
C GLY A 101 16.17 -13.78 -4.08
N THR A 102 17.32 -14.33 -4.47
CA THR A 102 17.43 -15.46 -5.39
C THR A 102 16.18 -16.34 -5.25
N GLY A 103 15.46 -16.49 -6.37
CA GLY A 103 14.01 -16.67 -6.41
C GLY A 103 13.39 -17.67 -5.42
N THR A 104 12.11 -17.45 -5.14
CA THR A 104 11.09 -18.36 -4.52
C THR A 104 10.44 -17.88 -3.21
N ARG A 105 10.47 -16.58 -2.84
CA ARG A 105 9.61 -16.15 -1.71
C ARG A 105 9.13 -14.70 -1.77
N TRP A 106 7.83 -14.53 -2.02
CA TRP A 106 7.09 -13.32 -1.67
C TRP A 106 6.73 -13.37 -0.18
N SER A 107 6.95 -12.29 0.55
CA SER A 107 6.53 -12.14 1.95
C SER A 107 5.95 -10.74 2.14
N CYS A 108 4.62 -10.65 2.26
CA CYS A 108 3.95 -9.44 2.74
C CYS A 108 3.89 -9.49 4.28
N TYR A 109 4.47 -8.48 4.94
CA TYR A 109 4.43 -8.32 6.40
C TYR A 109 3.48 -7.18 6.74
N ALA A 110 2.25 -7.51 7.17
CA ALA A 110 1.33 -6.54 7.76
C ALA A 110 1.41 -6.67 9.28
N SER A 111 1.81 -5.60 9.96
CA SER A 111 1.77 -5.52 11.43
C SER A 111 0.79 -4.44 11.85
N SER A 112 -0.26 -4.81 12.58
CA SER A 112 -1.12 -3.86 13.27
C SER A 112 -0.51 -3.56 14.64
N SER A 113 -0.38 -2.27 14.98
CA SER A 113 -0.06 -1.86 16.35
C SER A 113 -1.36 -1.47 17.07
N PRO A 114 -1.72 -2.11 18.19
CA PRO A 114 -2.86 -1.67 18.98
C PRO A 114 -2.54 -0.32 19.62
N SER A 115 -3.44 0.66 19.46
CA SER A 115 -3.32 1.97 20.10
C SER A 115 -3.29 1.79 21.62
N THR A 116 -2.17 2.12 22.25
CA THR A 116 -2.03 2.05 23.71
C THR A 116 -2.81 3.19 24.34
N GLY A 117 -3.94 2.86 24.98
CA GLY A 117 -4.68 3.78 25.84
C GLY A 117 -3.79 4.22 27.01
N ARG A 118 -3.64 5.53 27.17
CA ARG A 118 -2.88 6.16 28.25
C ARG A 118 -3.63 5.96 29.57
N PRO A 119 -3.05 5.32 30.61
CA PRO A 119 -3.71 5.23 31.91
C PRO A 119 -3.77 6.61 32.57
N GLY A 120 -4.95 6.99 33.05
CA GLY A 120 -5.20 8.22 33.79
C GLY A 120 -4.39 8.25 35.08
N SER A 121 -3.73 9.39 35.32
CA SER A 121 -3.17 9.78 36.61
C SER A 121 -4.30 9.99 37.62
N GLY A 122 -4.12 9.46 38.83
CA GLY A 122 -5.07 9.56 39.94
C GLY A 122 -5.12 10.92 40.63
#